data_AF-A0A6L9YPE2-F1
#
_entry.id   AF-A0A6L9YPE2-F1
#
_cell.length_a   1.000
_cell.length_b   1.000
_cell.length_c   1.000
_cell.angle_alpha   90.00
_cell.angle_beta   90.00
_cell.angle_gamma   90.00
#
_symmetry.space_group_name_H-M   'P 1'
#
loop_
_entity.id
_entity.type
_entity.pdbx_description
1 polymer ?
#
loop_
_entity_poly.entity_id
_entity_poly.type
_entity_poly.pdbx_seq_one_letter_code
_entity_poly.pdbx_strand_id
1 'polypeptide(L)'
;MMITAQNITAIDEKLSQRFIELDPEGYFIIYIDRDASLICAEHYSNKINDKGLAVDPETGEPFPCDVKLNRTPTAIFKGRTAKELGMKITEETKPCPLSRFDHALYLGREFVRAEIAMINGEEYIQD
;
A
#
# COMPACT_ATOMS: atom_id res chain seq x y z
N MET A 1 31.20 -8.08 -11.03
CA MET A 1 30.23 -7.43 -11.94
C MET A 1 29.54 -6.35 -11.12
N MET A 2 29.55 -5.07 -11.55
CA MET A 2 28.80 -4.03 -10.86
C MET A 2 27.33 -4.11 -11.27
N ILE A 3 26.42 -4.16 -10.30
CA ILE A 3 24.99 -4.01 -10.53
C ILE A 3 24.70 -2.53 -10.80
N THR A 4 23.88 -2.24 -11.81
CA THR A 4 23.39 -0.89 -12.14
C THR A 4 21.95 -0.73 -11.67
N ALA A 5 21.47 0.52 -11.53
CA ALA A 5 20.07 0.79 -11.20
C ALA A 5 19.10 0.14 -12.22
N GLN A 6 19.41 0.23 -13.52
CA GLN A 6 18.65 -0.43 -14.59
C GLN A 6 18.55 -1.94 -14.41
N ASN A 7 19.64 -2.60 -13.98
CA ASN A 7 19.62 -4.04 -13.73
C ASN A 7 18.71 -4.39 -12.55
N ILE A 8 18.68 -3.57 -11.50
CA ILE A 8 17.80 -3.78 -10.33
C ILE A 8 16.34 -3.58 -10.76
N THR A 9 16.02 -2.47 -11.42
CA THR A 9 14.65 -2.18 -11.89
C THR A 9 14.11 -3.28 -12.78
N ALA A 10 14.89 -3.80 -13.73
CA ALA A 10 14.46 -4.89 -14.60
C ALA A 10 14.19 -6.20 -13.85
N ILE A 11 14.91 -6.46 -12.73
CA ILE A 11 14.64 -7.61 -11.87
C ILE A 11 13.31 -7.41 -11.14
N ASP A 12 13.10 -6.23 -10.54
CA ASP A 12 11.88 -5.92 -9.79
C ASP A 12 10.64 -5.94 -10.70
N GLU A 13 10.69 -5.29 -11.87
CA GLU A 13 9.60 -5.30 -12.86
C GLU A 13 9.21 -6.73 -13.28
N LYS A 14 10.20 -7.61 -13.49
CA LYS A 14 9.95 -9.02 -13.82
C LYS A 14 9.29 -9.75 -12.66
N LEU A 15 9.71 -9.50 -11.42
CA LEU A 15 9.13 -10.12 -10.24
C LEU A 15 7.72 -9.61 -9.96
N SER A 16 7.40 -8.35 -10.28
CA SER A 16 6.06 -7.76 -10.11
C SER A 16 5.00 -8.35 -11.04
N GLN A 17 5.39 -9.07 -12.10
CA GLN A 17 4.45 -9.79 -12.99
C GLN A 17 3.89 -11.10 -12.42
N ARG A 18 4.37 -11.53 -11.24
CA ARG A 18 3.92 -12.78 -10.61
C ARG A 18 2.48 -12.65 -10.10
N PHE A 19 1.84 -13.81 -9.92
CA PHE A 19 0.60 -13.86 -9.15
C PHE A 19 0.85 -13.45 -7.70
N ILE A 20 0.00 -12.57 -7.17
CA ILE A 20 0.03 -12.12 -5.77
C ILE A 20 -1.29 -12.52 -5.13
N GLU A 21 -1.21 -13.30 -4.06
CA GLU A 21 -2.37 -13.68 -3.29
C GLU A 21 -2.72 -12.55 -2.30
N LEU A 22 -3.93 -12.01 -2.39
CA LEU A 22 -4.31 -10.82 -1.62
C LEU A 22 -4.34 -11.07 -0.11
N ASP A 23 -3.91 -10.07 0.67
CA ASP A 23 -4.10 -10.06 2.12
C ASP A 23 -5.60 -9.98 2.46
N PRO A 24 -6.14 -10.92 3.25
CA PRO A 24 -7.53 -10.87 3.70
C PRO A 24 -7.94 -9.55 4.36
N GLU A 25 -7.01 -8.88 5.05
CA GLU A 25 -7.30 -7.64 5.76
C GLU A 25 -7.44 -6.44 4.80
N GLY A 26 -6.79 -6.48 3.64
CA GLY A 26 -6.92 -5.43 2.63
C GLY A 26 -5.64 -5.15 1.85
N TYR A 27 -5.56 -3.95 1.29
CA TYR A 27 -4.39 -3.45 0.58
C TYR A 27 -4.14 -1.98 0.92
N PHE A 28 -2.93 -1.50 0.62
CA PHE A 28 -2.53 -0.12 0.92
C PHE A 28 -2.13 0.62 -0.35
N ILE A 29 -2.56 1.88 -0.43
CA ILE A 29 -2.06 2.86 -1.39
C ILE A 29 -1.16 3.84 -0.63
N ILE A 30 0.06 4.05 -1.14
CA ILE A 30 1.08 4.87 -0.49
C ILE A 30 1.30 6.14 -1.29
N TYR A 31 1.43 7.27 -0.61
CA TYR A 31 1.79 8.55 -1.21
C TYR A 31 2.57 9.44 -0.24
N ILE A 32 3.17 10.50 -0.77
CA ILE A 32 3.90 11.49 0.00
C ILE A 32 3.09 12.79 0.03
N ASP A 33 2.80 13.29 1.23
CA ASP A 33 2.32 14.64 1.47
C ASP A 33 3.52 15.54 1.75
N ARG A 34 3.96 16.28 0.73
CA ARG A 34 5.16 17.11 0.80
C ARG A 34 4.98 18.34 1.67
N ASP A 35 3.81 18.95 1.63
CA ASP A 35 3.51 20.15 2.42
C ASP A 35 3.56 19.82 3.91
N ALA A 36 3.09 18.63 4.31
CA ALA A 36 3.16 18.15 5.68
C ALA A 36 4.46 17.40 6.02
N SER A 37 5.31 17.08 5.03
CA SER A 37 6.48 16.19 5.19
C SER A 37 6.11 14.83 5.81
N LEU A 38 5.09 14.18 5.24
CA LEU A 38 4.56 12.90 5.71
C LEU A 38 4.51 11.87 4.59
N ILE A 39 4.79 10.63 4.95
CA ILE A 39 4.43 9.43 4.19
C ILE A 39 3.02 9.03 4.65
N CYS A 40 2.12 8.81 3.71
CA CYS A 40 0.75 8.41 3.96
C CYS A 40 0.49 7.02 3.37
N ALA A 41 -0.23 6.19 4.11
CA ALA A 41 -0.70 4.88 3.67
C ALA A 41 -2.21 4.77 3.92
N GLU A 42 -2.97 4.67 2.84
CA GLU A 42 -4.41 4.48 2.85
C GLU A 42 -4.74 3.00 2.75
N HIS A 43 -5.49 2.48 3.72
CA HIS A 43 -5.90 1.09 3.76
C HIS A 43 -7.29 0.90 3.15
N TYR A 44 -7.45 -0.12 2.32
CA TYR A 44 -8.68 -0.47 1.62
C TYR A 44 -9.01 -1.94 1.82
N SER A 45 -10.29 -2.26 2.04
CA SER A 45 -10.73 -3.64 2.21
C SER A 45 -10.75 -4.42 0.89
N ASN A 46 -10.41 -5.70 0.95
CA ASN A 46 -10.57 -6.68 -0.13
C ASN A 46 -11.94 -7.38 -0.13
N LYS A 47 -12.93 -6.91 0.65
CA LYS A 47 -14.26 -7.51 0.68
C LYS A 47 -14.87 -7.56 -0.73
N ILE A 48 -15.10 -8.79 -1.18
CA ILE A 48 -15.83 -9.14 -2.40
C ILE A 48 -17.10 -9.91 -2.01
N ASN A 49 -18.20 -9.74 -2.73
CA ASN A 49 -19.39 -10.57 -2.55
C ASN A 49 -19.27 -11.94 -3.23
N ASP A 50 -20.29 -12.78 -3.07
CA ASP A 50 -20.41 -14.11 -3.68
C ASP A 50 -20.30 -14.12 -5.21
N LYS A 51 -20.39 -12.95 -5.87
CA LYS A 51 -20.23 -12.79 -7.33
C LYS A 51 -18.83 -12.32 -7.73
N GLY A 52 -17.89 -12.23 -6.77
CA GLY A 52 -16.53 -11.74 -6.99
C GLY A 52 -16.43 -10.24 -7.21
N LEU A 53 -17.49 -9.48 -6.92
CA LEU A 53 -17.48 -8.02 -7.05
C LEU A 53 -17.03 -7.40 -5.73
N ALA A 54 -16.13 -6.43 -5.80
CA ALA A 54 -15.80 -5.62 -4.64
C ALA A 54 -17.07 -4.95 -4.10
N VAL A 55 -17.25 -5.03 -2.78
CA VAL A 55 -18.41 -4.48 -2.10
C VAL A 55 -18.01 -3.40 -1.13
N ASP A 56 -18.94 -2.49 -0.90
CA ASP A 56 -18.84 -1.54 0.18
C ASP A 56 -18.79 -2.29 1.54
N PRO A 57 -17.79 -2.00 2.41
CA PRO A 57 -17.63 -2.72 3.67
C PRO A 57 -18.75 -2.51 4.69
N GLU A 58 -19.49 -1.40 4.59
CA GLU A 58 -20.58 -1.03 5.49
C GLU A 58 -21.93 -1.58 5.00
N THR A 59 -22.20 -1.50 3.69
CA THR A 59 -23.50 -1.88 3.11
C THR A 59 -23.53 -3.28 2.52
N GLY A 60 -22.37 -3.84 2.14
CA GLY A 60 -22.27 -5.13 1.47
C GLY A 60 -22.75 -5.12 0.01
N GLU A 61 -23.09 -3.94 -0.54
CA GLU A 61 -23.53 -3.83 -1.92
C GLU A 61 -22.35 -3.75 -2.91
N PRO A 62 -22.46 -4.39 -4.09
CA PRO A 62 -21.44 -4.30 -5.14
C PRO A 62 -21.30 -2.87 -5.65
N PHE A 63 -20.04 -2.47 -5.78
CA PHE A 63 -19.69 -1.19 -6.35
C PHE A 63 -20.17 -1.08 -7.82
N PRO A 64 -20.90 -0.03 -8.21
CA PRO A 64 -21.42 0.13 -9.56
C PRO A 64 -20.29 0.29 -10.60
N CYS A 65 -20.37 -0.46 -11.71
CA CYS A 65 -19.33 -0.54 -12.73
C CYS A 65 -19.11 0.76 -13.55
N ASP A 66 -20.06 1.70 -13.53
CA ASP A 66 -20.07 2.87 -14.43
C ASP A 66 -19.70 4.20 -13.75
N VAL A 67 -19.36 4.19 -12.46
CA VAL A 67 -19.03 5.40 -11.70
C VAL A 67 -17.59 5.30 -11.21
N LYS A 68 -16.79 6.35 -11.43
CA LYS A 68 -15.46 6.51 -10.80
C LYS A 68 -15.63 6.27 -9.31
N LEU A 69 -15.18 5.09 -8.89
CA LEU A 69 -15.44 4.60 -7.57
C LEU A 69 -14.51 5.32 -6.61
N ASN A 70 -15.01 6.37 -5.95
CA ASN A 70 -14.31 6.99 -4.84
C ASN A 70 -14.39 6.03 -3.65
N ARG A 71 -13.58 4.96 -3.67
CA ARG A 71 -13.42 4.10 -2.50
C ARG A 71 -12.89 4.97 -1.39
N THR A 72 -13.58 4.98 -0.26
CA THR A 72 -13.09 5.63 0.94
C THR A 72 -12.11 4.70 1.64
N PRO A 73 -10.92 5.18 2.03
CA PRO A 73 -9.99 4.38 2.81
C PRO A 73 -10.63 4.04 4.16
N THR A 74 -10.53 2.78 4.55
CA THR A 74 -10.97 2.29 5.85
C THR A 74 -10.10 2.79 7.01
N ALA A 75 -8.83 3.13 6.71
CA ALA A 75 -7.93 3.80 7.63
C ALA A 75 -6.89 4.60 6.84
N ILE A 76 -6.38 5.68 7.44
CA ILE A 76 -5.28 6.47 6.89
C ILE A 76 -4.18 6.55 7.94
N PHE A 77 -3.02 6.00 7.61
CA PHE A 77 -1.84 6.06 8.46
C PHE A 77 -0.89 7.12 7.92
N LYS A 78 -0.28 7.90 8.83
CA LYS A 78 0.69 8.93 8.48
C LYS A 78 1.93 8.80 9.35
N GLY A 79 3.11 8.95 8.78
CA GLY A 79 4.37 8.87 9.49
C GLY A 79 5.43 9.74 8.84
N ARG A 80 6.39 10.21 9.63
CA ARG A 80 7.56 10.95 9.15
C ARG A 80 8.65 10.02 8.64
N THR A 81 8.68 8.79 9.16
CA THR A 81 9.65 7.76 8.80
C THR A 81 8.96 6.46 8.45
N ALA A 82 9.66 5.60 7.69
CA ALA A 82 9.18 4.26 7.39
C ALA A 82 8.91 3.45 8.66
N LYS A 83 9.75 3.61 9.68
CA LYS A 83 9.61 2.96 10.98
C LYS A 83 8.36 3.41 11.72
N GLU A 84 8.11 4.72 11.78
CA GLU A 84 6.92 5.26 12.45
C GLU A 84 5.63 4.72 11.81
N LEU A 85 5.58 4.69 10.47
CA LEU A 85 4.43 4.20 9.74
C LEU A 85 4.21 2.70 9.96
N GLY A 86 5.31 1.91 9.94
CA GLY A 86 5.27 0.49 10.25
C GLY A 86 4.74 0.19 11.66
N MET A 87 5.24 0.88 12.69
CA MET A 87 4.78 0.71 14.07
C MET A 87 3.30 1.07 14.24
N LYS A 88 2.84 2.17 13.63
CA LYS A 88 1.43 2.57 13.64
C LYS A 88 0.52 1.47 13.11
N ILE A 89 0.92 0.83 12.01
CA ILE A 89 0.13 -0.22 11.36
C ILE A 89 0.17 -1.53 12.16
N THR A 90 1.35 -2.01 12.55
CA THR A 90 1.52 -3.39 13.06
C THR A 90 1.48 -3.50 14.58
N GLU A 91 1.98 -2.48 15.29
CA GLU A 91 2.10 -2.50 16.75
C GLU A 91 0.93 -1.78 17.43
N GLU A 92 0.61 -0.57 16.96
CA GLU A 92 -0.37 0.33 17.61
C GLU A 92 -1.82 0.05 17.20
N THR A 93 -2.07 -0.31 15.94
CA THR A 93 -3.44 -0.54 15.44
C THR A 93 -3.93 -1.95 15.76
N LYS A 94 -5.14 -2.06 16.32
CA LYS A 94 -5.83 -3.31 16.65
C LYS A 94 -7.30 -3.25 16.22
N PRO A 95 -7.82 -4.23 15.45
CA PRO A 95 -7.07 -5.32 14.82
C PRO A 95 -6.04 -4.80 13.81
N CYS A 96 -4.95 -5.54 13.62
CA CYS A 96 -3.91 -5.15 12.66
C CYS A 96 -4.47 -5.29 11.24
N PRO A 97 -4.49 -4.22 10.41
CA PRO A 97 -5.06 -4.23 9.06
C PRO A 97 -4.13 -4.89 8.03
N LEU A 98 -3.33 -5.87 8.47
CA LEU A 98 -2.30 -6.55 7.70
C LEU A 98 -2.05 -7.90 8.36
N SER A 99 -2.20 -8.99 7.60
CA SER A 99 -2.11 -10.35 8.12
C SER A 99 -1.03 -11.21 7.44
N ARG A 100 -0.52 -10.80 6.27
CA ARG A 100 0.47 -11.55 5.51
C ARG A 100 1.89 -10.95 5.61
N PHE A 101 2.88 -11.83 5.82
CA PHE A 101 4.28 -11.41 5.99
C PHE A 101 4.94 -10.89 4.71
N ASP A 102 4.61 -11.46 3.56
CA ASP A 102 5.09 -10.97 2.26
C ASP A 102 4.57 -9.56 1.96
N HIS A 103 3.33 -9.27 2.37
CA HIS A 103 2.74 -7.93 2.27
C HIS A 103 3.41 -6.96 3.26
N ALA A 104 3.72 -7.40 4.48
CA ALA A 104 4.49 -6.60 5.43
C ALA A 104 5.90 -6.26 4.92
N LEU A 105 6.57 -7.22 4.26
CA LEU A 105 7.88 -7.00 3.63
C LEU A 105 7.78 -5.98 2.49
N TYR A 106 6.76 -6.12 1.64
CA TYR A 106 6.47 -5.16 0.58
C TYR A 106 6.25 -3.75 1.14
N LEU A 107 5.37 -3.59 2.13
CA LEU A 107 5.09 -2.28 2.74
C LEU A 107 6.35 -1.65 3.35
N GLY A 108 7.15 -2.44 4.08
CA GLY A 108 8.41 -1.94 4.63
C GLY A 108 9.34 -1.39 3.55
N ARG A 109 9.46 -2.08 2.41
CA ARG A 109 10.25 -1.63 1.26
C ARG A 109 9.68 -0.34 0.65
N GLU A 110 8.37 -0.29 0.44
CA GLU A 110 7.70 0.88 -0.13
C GLU A 110 7.79 2.11 0.78
N PHE A 111 7.67 1.94 2.10
CA PHE A 111 7.82 3.04 3.05
C PHE A 111 9.23 3.60 3.04
N VAL A 112 10.27 2.76 2.94
CA VAL A 112 11.66 3.23 2.81
C VAL A 112 11.87 3.96 1.48
N ARG A 113 11.30 3.47 0.38
CA ARG A 113 11.35 4.16 -0.93
C ARG A 113 10.68 5.53 -0.86
N ALA A 114 9.51 5.62 -0.24
CA ALA A 114 8.79 6.88 -0.04
C ALA A 114 9.58 7.85 0.86
N GLU A 115 10.19 7.34 1.94
CA GLU A 115 11.06 8.13 2.83
C GLU A 115 12.26 8.72 2.06
N ILE A 116 12.95 7.92 1.26
CA ILE A 116 14.10 8.37 0.45
C ILE A 116 13.66 9.40 -0.59
N ALA A 117 12.55 9.15 -1.29
CA ALA A 117 12.01 10.08 -2.28
C ALA A 117 11.59 11.42 -1.64
N MET A 118 11.04 11.38 -0.42
CA MET A 118 10.71 12.58 0.35
C MET A 118 11.99 13.37 0.71
N ILE A 119 13.03 12.70 1.19
CA ILE A 119 14.33 13.31 1.56
C ILE A 119 15.02 13.94 0.36
N ASN A 120 15.03 13.26 -0.79
CA ASN A 120 15.73 13.69 -2.00
C ASN A 120 14.92 14.69 -2.84
N GLY A 121 13.64 14.90 -2.54
CA GLY A 121 12.74 15.68 -3.40
C GLY A 121 12.39 14.98 -4.72
N GLU A 122 12.55 13.66 -4.79
CA GLU A 122 12.31 12.83 -5.98
C GLU A 122 10.86 12.35 -6.01
N GLU A 123 10.32 12.06 -7.20
CA GLU A 123 9.00 11.46 -7.33
C GLU A 123 8.96 10.04 -6.73
N TYR A 124 7.92 9.75 -5.96
CA TYR A 124 7.66 8.40 -5.46
C TYR A 124 6.54 7.77 -6.28
N ILE A 125 6.83 6.60 -6.85
CA ILE A 125 5.88 5.74 -7.54
C ILE A 125 5.91 4.39 -6.84
N GLN A 126 4.77 4.00 -6.28
CA GLN A 126 4.57 2.69 -5.68
C GLN A 126 4.78 1.59 -6.74
N ASP A 127 5.50 0.52 -6.38
CA ASP A 127 5.67 -0.68 -7.24
C ASP A 127 4.36 -1.48 -7.34
#